data_AF-A0A7X7M7R1-F1
#
_entry.id   AF-A0A7X7M7R1-F1
#
_cell.length_a   1.000
_cell.length_b   1.000
_cell.length_c   1.000
_cell.angle_alpha   90.00
_cell.angle_beta   90.00
_cell.angle_gamma   90.00
#
_symmetry.space_group_name_H-M   'P 1'
#
loop_
_entity.id
_entity.type
_entity.pdbx_description
1 polymer ?
#
loop_
_entity_poly.entity_id
_entity_poly.type
_entity_poly.pdbx_seq_one_letter_code
_entity_poly.pdbx_strand_id
1 'polypeptide(L)' 'MNPCELTMSITAIANALAKEMSDEQLELAAAAFSQLGDTLATIAASRSLCGPRQD' A
#
# COMPACT_ATOMS: atom_id res chain seq x y z
N MET A 1 -8.73 -10.38 11.30
CA MET A 1 -8.94 -8.92 11.34
C MET A 1 -10.15 -8.62 10.48
N ASN A 2 -11.20 -8.02 11.04
CA ASN A 2 -12.36 -7.62 10.23
C ASN A 2 -12.02 -6.37 9.39
N PRO A 3 -12.84 -6.01 8.38
CA PRO A 3 -12.56 -4.85 7.53
C PRO A 3 -12.38 -3.53 8.31
N CYS A 4 -13.12 -3.32 9.39
CA CYS A 4 -12.99 -2.13 10.23
C CYS A 4 -11.68 -2.13 11.03
N GLU A 5 -11.29 -3.28 11.59
CA GLU A 5 -10.01 -3.42 12.31
C GLU A 5 -8.82 -3.17 11.38
N LEU A 6 -8.93 -3.58 10.11
CA LEU A 6 -7.91 -3.31 9.09
C LEU A 6 -7.77 -1.80 8.86
N THR A 7 -8.87 -1.11 8.57
CA THR A 7 -8.81 0.34 8.28
C THR A 7 -8.38 1.13 9.51
N MET A 8 -8.84 0.77 10.71
CA MET A 8 -8.37 1.38 11.96
C MET A 8 -6.86 1.21 12.15
N SER A 9 -6.31 0.02 11.85
CA SER A 9 -4.87 -0.22 11.96
C SER A 9 -4.07 0.61 10.96
N ILE A 10 -4.54 0.73 9.70
CA ILE A 10 -3.92 1.59 8.69
C ILE A 10 -3.93 3.05 9.14
N THR A 11 -5.08 3.54 9.65
CA THR A 11 -5.19 4.90 10.18
C THR A 11 -4.28 5.14 11.37
N ALA A 12 -4.16 4.17 12.29
CA ALA A 12 -3.25 4.28 13.44
C ALA A 12 -1.78 4.39 12.98
N ILE A 13 -1.36 3.61 11.99
CA ILE A 13 -0.01 3.69 11.39
C ILE A 13 0.20 5.05 10.74
N ALA A 14 -0.75 5.56 9.96
CA ALA A 14 -0.64 6.87 9.34
C ALA A 14 -0.46 8.00 10.36
N ASN A 15 -1.20 7.97 11.47
CA ASN A 15 -1.02 8.93 12.57
C ASN A 15 0.35 8.78 13.26
N ALA A 16 0.84 7.55 13.43
CA ALA A 16 2.17 7.32 14.00
C ALA A 16 3.28 7.87 13.09
N LEU A 17 3.15 7.73 11.76
CA LEU A 17 4.09 8.32 10.80
C LEU A 17 4.05 9.85 10.83
N ALA A 18 2.85 10.44 10.81
CA ALA A 18 2.68 11.89 10.86
C ALA A 18 3.23 12.53 12.14
N LYS A 19 3.32 11.78 13.24
CA LYS A 19 3.91 12.24 14.50
C LYS A 19 5.44 12.32 14.46
N GLU A 20 6.10 11.48 13.67
CA GLU A 20 7.56 11.29 13.69
C GLU A 20 8.28 11.84 12.44
N MET A 21 7.53 12.28 11.42
CA MET A 21 8.06 12.76 10.13
C MET A 21 7.71 14.23 9.88
N SER A 22 8.56 14.95 9.13
CA SER A 22 8.18 16.25 8.56
C SER A 22 7.15 16.09 7.44
N ASP A 23 6.50 17.19 7.05
CA ASP A 23 5.51 17.17 5.97
C ASP A 23 6.11 16.68 4.65
N GLU A 24 7.33 17.09 4.29
CA GLU A 24 8.00 16.63 3.07
C GLU A 24 8.35 15.13 3.12
N GLN A 25 8.77 14.64 4.29
CA GLN A 25 9.05 13.21 4.49
C GLN A 25 7.76 12.38 4.42
N LEU A 26 6.68 12.88 5.00
CA LEU A 26 5.37 12.23 4.97
C LEU A 26 4.78 12.22 3.55
N GLU A 27 4.94 13.31 2.80
CA GLU A 27 4.54 13.39 1.38
C GLU A 27 5.30 12.37 0.53
N LEU A 28 6.63 12.28 0.69
CA LEU A 28 7.43 11.30 -0.02
C LEU A 28 7.04 9.86 0.36
N ALA A 29 6.80 9.59 1.64
CA ALA A 29 6.36 8.27 2.11
C ALA A 29 5.00 7.90 1.51
N ALA A 30 4.04 8.83 1.51
CA ALA A 30 2.72 8.62 0.93
C ALA A 30 2.80 8.32 -0.57
N ALA A 31 3.61 9.07 -1.33
CA ALA A 31 3.83 8.83 -2.74
C ALA A 31 4.49 7.46 -2.99
N ALA A 32 5.51 7.10 -2.21
CA ALA A 32 6.21 5.83 -2.34
C ALA A 32 5.30 4.62 -2.05
N PHE A 33 4.49 4.67 -0.98
CA PHE A 33 3.54 3.59 -0.67
C PHE A 33 2.44 3.45 -1.72
N SER A 34 1.95 4.57 -2.27
CA SER A 34 0.95 4.56 -3.34
C SER A 34 1.52 3.91 -4.62
N GLN A 35 2.70 4.36 -5.06
CA GLN A 35 3.39 3.80 -6.21
C GLN A 35 3.73 2.32 -6.03
N LEU A 36 4.15 1.92 -4.83
CA LEU A 36 4.40 0.52 -4.50
C LEU A 36 3.13 -0.32 -4.64
N GLY A 37 2.00 0.17 -4.11
CA GLY A 37 0.69 -0.49 -4.25
C GLY A 37 0.31 -0.71 -5.71
N ASP A 38 0.42 0.33 -6.54
CA ASP A 38 0.15 0.24 -7.98
C ASP A 38 1.09 -0.73 -8.70
N THR A 39 2.36 -0.77 -8.29
CA THR A 39 3.36 -1.70 -8.84
C THR A 39 3.02 -3.15 -8.48
N LEU A 40 2.63 -3.42 -7.22
CA LEU A 40 2.18 -4.75 -6.79
C LEU A 40 0.93 -5.20 -7.56
N ALA A 41 -0.04 -4.30 -7.74
CA ALA A 41 -1.24 -4.57 -8.53
C ALA A 41 -0.89 -4.90 -9.99
N THR A 42 0.04 -4.15 -10.59
CA THR A 42 0.54 -4.41 -11.96
C THR A 42 1.20 -5.78 -12.07
N ILE A 43 2.04 -6.16 -11.10
CA ILE A 43 2.68 -7.49 -11.07
C ILE A 43 1.63 -8.60 -10.97
N ALA A 44 0.64 -8.45 -10.09
CA ALA A 44 -0.43 -9.43 -9.93
C ALA A 44 -1.29 -9.58 -11.20
N ALA A 45 -1.63 -8.46 -11.83
CA ALA A 45 -2.34 -8.45 -13.11
C ALA A 45 -1.52 -9.10 -14.22
N SER A 46 -0.22 -8.77 -14.32
CA SER A 46 0.70 -9.37 -15.28
C SER A 46 0.79 -10.89 -15.12
N ARG A 47 0.92 -11.38 -13.88
CA ARG A 47 0.91 -12.83 -13.59
C ARG A 47 -0.40 -13.50 -14.02
N SER A 48 -1.53 -12.84 -13.79
CA SER A 48 -2.84 -13.38 -14.13
C SER A 48 -3.09 -13.42 -15.65
N LEU A 49 -2.54 -12.46 -16.39
CA LEU A 49 -2.74 -12.34 -17.85
C LEU A 49 -1.68 -13.09 -18.67
N CYS A 50 -0.43 -13.06 -18.22
CA CYS A 50 0.73 -13.57 -18.98
C CYS A 50 1.36 -14.82 -18.35
N GLY A 51 0.91 -15.25 -17.17
CA GLY A 51 1.37 -16.47 -16.53
C GLY A 51 0.86 -17.72 -17.24
N PRO A 52 1.52 -18.88 -17.06
CA PRO A 52 1.01 -20.15 -17.56
C PRO A 52 -0.39 -20.41 -16.97
N ARG A 53 -1.32 -20.83 -17.83
CA ARG A 53 -2.68 -21.17 -17.41
C ARG A 53 -2.61 -22.37 -16.46
N GLN A 54 -3.15 -22.22 -15.26
CA GLN A 54 -3.37 -23.36 -14.37
C GLN A 54 -4.71 -23.98 -14.78
N ASP A 55 -4.65 -24.95 -15.70
CA ASP A 55 -5.77 -25.84 -16.03
C ASP A 55 -5.95 -26.90 -14.94
#